data_AF-A0A8J3L0K7-F1
#
_entry.id   AF-A0A8J3L0K7-F1
#
_cell.length_a   1.000
_cell.length_b   1.000
_cell.length_c   1.000
_cell.angle_alpha   90.00
_cell.angle_beta   90.00
_cell.angle_gamma   90.00
#
_symmetry.space_group_name_H-M   'P 1'
#
loop_
_entity.id
_entity.type
_entity.pdbx_description
1 polymer ?
#
loop_
_entity_poly.entity_id
_entity_poly.type
_entity_poly.pdbx_seq_one_letter_code
_entity_poly.pdbx_strand_id
1 'polypeptide(L)'
;MLGDLTSLAPLGEYGFGITSFKQNVAKAADARSNTGYTALRTDADCAAYGAALGPCITAAPDVATFVPDGQGELAAELEKLLGDQEKSPSAAVKLTAYGDCMTETGYPVRNFLELYQLVESRFPDPGAGWKVMESDARWTAAVAFERTAADVDSGCRSDLHTHVMSAVQPELARFVERHAAAIAEVRRQWSEYRATATK
;
A
#
# COMPACT_ATOMS: atom_id res chain seq x y z
N MET A 1 -10.22 -14.01 -9.20
CA MET A 1 -8.77 -14.06 -9.45
C MET A 1 -8.32 -12.62 -9.38
N LEU A 2 -7.75 -12.19 -8.24
CA LEU A 2 -7.15 -10.86 -8.12
C LEU A 2 -5.94 -10.87 -9.05
N GLY A 3 -6.14 -10.40 -10.27
CA GLY A 3 -5.02 -10.04 -11.13
C GLY A 3 -4.41 -8.83 -10.47
N ASP A 4 -3.28 -9.02 -9.80
CA ASP A 4 -2.44 -7.89 -9.40
C ASP A 4 -2.31 -7.00 -10.61
N LEU A 5 -2.66 -5.72 -10.46
CA LEU A 5 -2.41 -4.68 -11.45
C LEU A 5 -0.90 -4.42 -11.53
N THR A 6 -0.12 -5.47 -11.76
CA THR A 6 1.34 -5.53 -11.68
C THR A 6 1.94 -4.55 -12.66
N SER A 7 1.34 -4.43 -13.83
CA SER A 7 1.74 -3.46 -14.84
C SER A 7 1.54 -2.00 -14.40
N LEU A 8 0.70 -1.75 -13.38
CA LEU A 8 0.29 -0.41 -12.94
C LEU A 8 0.73 -0.07 -11.52
N ALA A 9 1.22 -1.04 -10.75
CA ALA A 9 1.88 -0.78 -9.49
C ALA A 9 3.03 0.23 -9.70
N PRO A 10 3.20 1.22 -8.82
CA PRO A 10 4.28 2.19 -8.93
C PRO A 10 5.61 1.48 -9.22
N LEU A 11 6.38 2.02 -10.17
CA LEU A 11 7.76 1.62 -10.35
C LEU A 11 8.51 2.00 -9.07
N GLY A 12 9.39 1.12 -8.60
CA GLY A 12 9.97 1.08 -7.26
C GLY A 12 10.81 2.28 -6.78
N GLU A 13 10.56 3.51 -7.26
CA GLU A 13 11.26 4.76 -6.95
C GLU A 13 11.45 5.01 -5.44
N TYR A 14 10.64 4.39 -4.57
CA TYR A 14 10.73 4.51 -3.11
C TYR A 14 10.67 3.16 -2.37
N GLY A 15 10.92 2.04 -3.06
CA GLY A 15 10.63 0.71 -2.52
C GLY A 15 9.17 0.31 -2.68
N PHE A 16 8.76 -0.77 -2.00
CA PHE A 16 7.38 -1.28 -2.00
C PHE A 16 6.53 -0.66 -0.87
N GLY A 17 7.12 0.20 -0.03
CA GLY A 17 6.46 0.80 1.13
C GLY A 17 6.40 -0.12 2.35
N ILE A 18 7.01 -1.31 2.29
CA ILE A 18 7.00 -2.30 3.38
C ILE A 18 7.78 -1.76 4.57
N THR A 19 8.95 -1.14 4.33
CA THR A 19 9.73 -0.45 5.37
C THR A 19 8.87 0.55 6.13
N SER A 20 8.20 1.46 5.43
CA SER A 20 7.38 2.51 6.05
C SER A 20 6.21 1.92 6.83
N PHE A 21 5.52 0.93 6.27
CA PHE A 21 4.42 0.23 6.94
C PHE A 21 4.90 -0.45 8.24
N LYS A 22 5.96 -1.26 8.18
CA LYS A 22 6.46 -1.98 9.35
C LYS A 22 7.06 -1.04 10.40
N GLN A 23 7.68 0.05 9.98
CA GLN A 23 8.12 1.11 10.90
C GLN A 23 6.93 1.75 11.62
N ASN A 24 5.83 2.03 10.93
CA ASN A 24 4.63 2.57 11.56
C ASN A 24 4.00 1.57 12.53
N VAL A 25 3.93 0.28 12.17
CA VAL A 25 3.46 -0.79 13.08
C VAL A 25 4.37 -0.90 14.31
N ALA A 26 5.68 -0.84 14.14
CA ALA A 26 6.65 -0.91 15.23
C ALA A 26 6.61 0.33 16.14
N LYS A 27 6.46 1.52 15.57
CA LYS A 27 6.21 2.75 16.34
C LYS A 27 4.89 2.70 17.08
N ALA A 28 3.85 2.13 16.47
CA ALA A 28 2.58 1.88 17.13
C ALA A 28 2.72 0.81 18.24
N ALA A 29 3.57 -0.20 18.07
CA ALA A 29 3.89 -1.19 19.09
C ALA A 29 4.65 -0.56 20.27
N ASP A 30 5.58 0.35 20.01
CA ASP A 30 6.20 1.19 21.04
C ASP A 30 5.17 2.11 21.71
N ALA A 31 4.22 2.68 20.96
CA ALA A 31 3.13 3.46 21.55
C ALA A 31 2.15 2.59 22.36
N ARG A 32 2.03 1.30 22.00
CA ARG A 32 1.33 0.25 22.76
C ARG A 32 2.17 -0.32 23.91
N SER A 33 3.47 -0.08 23.95
CA SER A 33 4.27 -0.01 25.19
C SER A 33 3.97 1.30 25.95
N ASN A 34 2.68 1.63 25.96
CA ASN A 34 2.10 2.80 26.54
C ASN A 34 2.67 2.98 27.94
N THR A 35 3.45 4.04 28.12
CA THR A 35 4.09 4.35 29.41
C THR A 35 3.05 4.53 30.50
N GLY A 36 1.84 4.95 30.13
CA GLY A 36 0.67 4.98 31.00
C GLY A 36 0.24 3.59 31.47
N TYR A 37 0.22 2.58 30.59
CA TYR A 37 -0.17 1.19 30.90
C TYR A 37 0.91 0.41 31.64
N THR A 38 2.18 0.59 31.26
CA THR A 38 3.34 -0.03 31.92
C THR A 38 3.65 0.58 33.29
N ALA A 39 3.14 1.78 33.59
CA ALA A 39 3.17 2.38 34.93
C ALA A 39 2.05 1.85 35.84
N LEU A 40 1.04 1.15 35.31
CA LEU A 40 -0.05 0.58 36.09
C LEU A 40 0.44 -0.69 36.78
N ARG A 41 0.22 -0.77 38.09
CA ARG A 41 0.74 -1.86 38.93
C ARG A 41 -0.30 -2.92 39.25
N THR A 42 -1.56 -2.69 38.92
CA THR A 42 -2.68 -3.56 39.29
C THR A 42 -3.62 -3.79 38.11
N ASP A 43 -4.29 -4.94 38.10
CA ASP A 43 -5.28 -5.29 37.07
C ASP A 43 -6.47 -4.31 37.05
N ALA A 44 -6.80 -3.70 38.20
CA ALA A 44 -7.85 -2.70 38.31
C ALA A 44 -7.47 -1.39 37.60
N ASP A 45 -6.21 -0.96 37.72
CA ASP A 45 -5.69 0.22 37.03
C ASP A 45 -5.66 -0.02 35.51
N CYS A 46 -5.23 -1.21 35.09
CA CYS A 46 -5.25 -1.66 33.70
C CYS A 46 -6.67 -1.61 33.11
N ALA A 47 -7.68 -2.09 33.85
CA ALA A 47 -9.08 -2.06 33.44
C ALA A 47 -9.64 -0.63 33.34
N ALA A 48 -9.34 0.23 34.31
CA ALA A 48 -9.78 1.63 34.31
C ALA A 48 -9.15 2.41 33.15
N TYR A 49 -7.86 2.19 32.89
CA TYR A 49 -7.16 2.79 31.76
C TYR A 49 -7.73 2.31 30.41
N GLY A 50 -7.98 1.01 30.26
CA GLY A 50 -8.63 0.45 29.08
C GLY A 50 -10.03 1.02 28.84
N ALA A 51 -10.83 1.19 29.90
CA ALA A 51 -12.15 1.82 29.82
C ALA A 51 -12.08 3.30 29.42
N ALA A 52 -11.10 4.04 29.93
CA ALA A 52 -10.86 5.45 29.56
C ALA A 52 -10.41 5.61 28.10
N LEU A 53 -9.69 4.62 27.55
CA LEU A 53 -9.32 4.58 26.13
C LEU A 53 -10.42 4.03 25.22
N GLY A 54 -11.40 3.30 25.75
CA GLY A 54 -12.51 2.73 24.99
C GLY A 54 -13.17 3.72 24.03
N PRO A 55 -13.51 4.95 24.48
CA PRO A 55 -14.01 6.00 23.60
C PRO A 55 -13.02 6.43 22.51
N CYS A 56 -11.71 6.44 22.75
CA CYS A 56 -10.72 6.79 21.72
C CYS A 56 -10.55 5.70 20.65
N ILE A 57 -10.76 4.44 21.02
CA ILE A 57 -10.72 3.29 20.09
C ILE A 57 -11.95 3.31 19.17
N THR A 58 -13.10 3.78 19.67
CA THR A 58 -14.33 3.94 18.88
C THR A 58 -14.52 5.34 18.30
N ALA A 59 -13.71 6.32 18.69
CA ALA A 59 -13.69 7.68 18.16
C ALA A 59 -12.70 7.88 17.00
N ALA A 60 -12.04 6.83 16.51
CA ALA A 60 -11.60 6.85 15.12
C ALA A 60 -12.89 7.01 14.30
N PRO A 61 -13.15 8.19 13.72
CA PRO A 61 -14.39 8.37 13.00
C PRO A 61 -14.45 7.28 11.94
N ASP A 62 -15.60 6.66 11.79
CA ASP A 62 -15.79 5.62 10.78
C ASP A 62 -15.28 6.19 9.46
N VAL A 63 -14.17 5.66 8.97
CA VAL A 63 -13.47 6.27 7.82
C VAL A 63 -14.39 6.22 6.61
N ALA A 64 -15.36 5.29 6.61
CA ALA A 64 -16.45 5.23 5.64
C ALA A 64 -17.29 6.51 5.60
N THR A 65 -17.47 7.22 6.73
CA THR A 65 -18.21 8.50 6.78
C THR A 65 -17.52 9.64 6.01
N PHE A 66 -16.24 9.51 5.69
CA PHE A 66 -15.48 10.50 4.92
C PHE A 66 -15.14 10.04 3.51
N VAL A 67 -15.69 8.91 3.06
CA VAL A 67 -15.58 8.49 1.66
C VAL A 67 -16.59 9.30 0.85
N PRO A 68 -16.17 10.03 -0.19
CA PRO A 68 -17.12 10.73 -1.05
C PRO A 68 -18.10 9.79 -1.74
N ASP A 69 -19.35 10.22 -1.87
CA ASP A 69 -20.37 9.49 -2.61
C ASP A 69 -19.91 9.21 -4.04
N GLY A 70 -20.13 7.99 -4.53
CA GLY A 70 -19.75 7.59 -5.88
C GLY A 70 -18.26 7.28 -6.08
N GLN A 71 -17.40 7.48 -5.07
CA GLN A 71 -15.97 7.20 -5.19
C GLN A 71 -15.70 5.71 -5.38
N GLY A 72 -16.45 4.83 -4.71
CA GLY A 72 -16.30 3.38 -4.82
C GLY A 72 -16.62 2.87 -6.21
N GLU A 73 -17.72 3.33 -6.81
CA GLU A 73 -18.13 2.98 -8.17
C GLU A 73 -17.11 3.47 -9.21
N LEU A 74 -16.65 4.72 -9.08
CA LEU A 74 -15.60 5.26 -9.95
C LEU A 74 -14.29 4.48 -9.83
N ALA A 75 -13.90 4.08 -8.62
CA ALA A 75 -12.70 3.28 -8.41
C ALA A 75 -12.85 1.89 -9.04
N ALA A 76 -13.98 1.22 -8.83
CA ALA A 76 -14.24 -0.10 -9.41
C ALA A 76 -14.26 -0.08 -10.94
N GLU A 77 -14.86 0.94 -11.56
CA GLU A 77 -14.86 1.09 -13.02
C GLU A 77 -13.45 1.38 -13.56
N LEU A 78 -12.67 2.22 -12.86
CA LEU A 78 -11.28 2.49 -13.22
C LEU A 78 -10.42 1.22 -13.08
N GLU A 79 -10.50 0.50 -11.97
CA GLU A 79 -9.79 -0.76 -11.74
C GLU A 79 -10.12 -1.80 -12.82
N LYS A 80 -11.39 -1.88 -13.23
CA LYS A 80 -11.80 -2.76 -14.32
C LYS A 80 -11.15 -2.37 -15.64
N LEU A 81 -11.20 -1.09 -16.01
CA LEU A 81 -10.59 -0.57 -17.24
C LEU A 81 -9.09 -0.88 -17.28
N LEU A 82 -8.40 -0.62 -16.16
CA LEU A 82 -7.00 -0.90 -15.95
C LEU A 82 -6.68 -2.41 -16.07
N GLY A 83 -7.45 -3.24 -15.35
CA GLY A 83 -7.28 -4.69 -15.36
C GLY A 83 -7.59 -5.35 -16.71
N ASP A 84 -8.45 -4.75 -17.52
CA ASP A 84 -8.74 -5.24 -18.88
C ASP A 84 -7.55 -5.00 -19.83
N GLN A 85 -6.79 -3.90 -19.66
CA GLN A 85 -5.57 -3.68 -20.44
C GLN A 85 -4.44 -4.65 -20.08
N GLU A 86 -4.30 -4.97 -18.80
CA GLU A 86 -3.29 -5.94 -18.32
C GLU A 86 -3.58 -7.37 -18.82
N LYS A 87 -4.85 -7.70 -19.06
CA LYS A 87 -5.28 -8.98 -19.64
C LYS A 87 -5.15 -9.04 -21.16
N SER A 88 -4.78 -7.95 -21.82
CA SER A 88 -4.60 -7.96 -23.28
C SER A 88 -3.49 -8.94 -23.68
N PRO A 89 -3.59 -9.62 -24.84
CA PRO A 89 -2.57 -10.58 -25.26
C PRO A 89 -1.16 -9.98 -25.33
N SER A 90 -1.04 -8.69 -25.67
CA SER A 90 0.25 -7.99 -25.74
C SER A 90 0.84 -7.71 -24.35
N ALA A 91 0.02 -7.42 -23.35
CA ALA A 91 0.45 -7.30 -21.95
C ALA A 91 0.79 -8.66 -21.34
N ALA A 92 0.01 -9.70 -21.63
CA ALA A 92 0.23 -11.07 -21.13
C ALA A 92 1.61 -11.64 -21.54
N VAL A 93 2.05 -11.39 -22.77
CA VAL A 93 3.40 -11.80 -23.22
C VAL A 93 4.50 -11.12 -22.40
N LYS A 94 4.34 -9.82 -22.13
CA LYS A 94 5.30 -9.04 -21.34
C LYS A 94 5.28 -9.42 -19.85
N LEU A 95 4.11 -9.78 -19.31
CA LEU A 95 3.97 -10.32 -17.96
C LEU A 95 4.71 -11.64 -17.78
N THR A 96 4.72 -12.52 -18.78
CA THR A 96 5.51 -13.76 -18.73
C THR A 96 7.01 -13.44 -18.68
N ALA A 97 7.47 -12.48 -19.48
CA ALA A 97 8.89 -12.08 -19.52
C ALA A 97 9.40 -11.45 -18.20
N TYR A 98 8.49 -10.88 -17.39
CA TYR A 98 8.85 -10.34 -16.08
C TYR A 98 9.48 -11.40 -15.16
N GLY A 99 8.86 -12.59 -15.07
CA GLY A 99 9.36 -13.66 -14.18
C GLY A 99 10.75 -14.15 -14.58
N ASP A 100 11.01 -14.24 -15.88
CA ASP A 100 12.32 -14.60 -16.42
C ASP A 100 13.37 -13.53 -16.06
N CYS A 101 13.04 -12.25 -16.26
CA CYS A 101 13.92 -11.12 -15.89
C CYS A 101 14.25 -11.10 -14.39
N MET A 102 13.25 -11.30 -13.52
CA MET A 102 13.48 -11.36 -12.07
C MET A 102 14.39 -12.55 -11.70
N THR A 103 14.19 -13.70 -12.35
CA THR A 103 15.01 -14.89 -12.10
C THR A 103 16.46 -14.67 -12.51
N GLU A 104 16.70 -14.06 -13.68
CA GLU A 104 18.05 -13.72 -14.19
C GLU A 104 18.78 -12.72 -13.28
N THR A 105 18.04 -11.83 -12.62
CA THR A 105 18.57 -10.84 -11.67
C THR A 105 18.72 -11.38 -10.24
N GLY A 106 18.45 -12.67 -10.02
CA GLY A 106 18.68 -13.35 -8.74
C GLY A 106 17.46 -13.42 -7.81
N TYR A 107 16.27 -13.07 -8.30
CA TYR A 107 15.02 -13.14 -7.56
C TYR A 107 14.13 -14.25 -8.14
N PRO A 108 14.01 -15.42 -7.48
CA PRO A 108 13.26 -16.56 -8.02
C PRO A 108 11.74 -16.36 -7.83
N VAL A 109 11.17 -15.37 -8.50
CA VAL A 109 9.77 -14.96 -8.41
C VAL A 109 9.16 -14.87 -9.81
N ARG A 110 7.88 -15.23 -9.91
CA ARG A 110 7.14 -15.27 -11.18
C ARG A 110 6.24 -14.07 -11.40
N ASN A 111 5.87 -13.37 -10.33
CA ASN A 111 4.97 -12.22 -10.36
C ASN A 111 5.32 -11.24 -9.23
N PHE A 112 4.67 -10.07 -9.25
CA PHE A 112 4.91 -9.00 -8.28
C PHE A 112 4.49 -9.40 -6.85
N LEU A 113 3.37 -10.12 -6.67
CA LEU A 113 2.97 -10.62 -5.35
C LEU A 113 4.05 -11.49 -4.70
N GLU A 114 4.64 -12.42 -5.46
CA GLU A 114 5.72 -13.28 -4.97
C GLU A 114 6.96 -12.46 -4.56
N LEU A 115 7.29 -11.39 -5.32
CA LEU A 115 8.35 -10.46 -4.94
C LEU A 115 8.02 -9.70 -3.65
N TYR A 116 6.81 -9.15 -3.55
CA TYR A 116 6.35 -8.42 -2.39
C TYR A 116 6.42 -9.31 -1.13
N GLN A 117 5.91 -10.54 -1.22
CA GLN A 117 5.94 -11.52 -0.14
C GLN A 117 7.38 -11.92 0.23
N LEU A 118 8.25 -12.10 -0.76
CA LEU A 118 9.66 -12.39 -0.53
C LEU A 118 10.34 -11.25 0.25
N VAL A 119 10.13 -10.00 -0.14
CA VAL A 119 10.67 -8.83 0.55
C VAL A 119 10.07 -8.70 1.94
N GLU A 120 8.75 -8.84 2.08
CA GLU A 120 8.07 -8.75 3.36
C GLU A 120 8.61 -9.76 4.37
N SER A 121 8.91 -10.99 3.92
CA SER A 121 9.44 -12.07 4.75
C SER A 121 10.83 -11.78 5.33
N ARG A 122 11.58 -10.81 4.77
CA ARG A 122 12.92 -10.44 5.27
C ARG A 122 12.87 -9.54 6.49
N PHE A 123 11.78 -8.83 6.70
CA PHE A 123 11.66 -7.93 7.83
C PHE A 123 11.45 -8.69 9.14
N PRO A 124 12.08 -8.26 10.24
CA PRO A 124 11.76 -8.78 11.57
C PRO A 124 10.33 -8.44 11.96
N ASP A 125 9.80 -9.15 12.95
CA ASP A 125 8.46 -8.92 13.49
C ASP A 125 8.31 -7.48 14.01
N PRO A 126 7.43 -6.65 13.41
CA PRO A 126 7.21 -5.28 13.86
C PRO A 126 6.57 -5.20 15.26
N GLY A 127 6.05 -6.30 15.81
CA GLY A 127 5.51 -6.37 17.17
C GLY A 127 6.54 -6.14 18.28
N ALA A 128 7.83 -6.29 18.00
CA ALA A 128 8.90 -6.08 18.98
C ALA A 128 9.10 -4.61 19.38
N GLY A 129 8.55 -3.66 18.62
CA GLY A 129 8.69 -2.22 18.87
C GLY A 129 9.86 -1.58 18.13
N TRP A 130 9.73 -0.29 17.79
CA TRP A 130 10.71 0.44 16.98
C TRP A 130 12.07 0.57 17.68
N LYS A 131 12.10 0.82 18.99
CA LYS A 131 13.35 0.89 19.78
C LYS A 131 14.20 -0.38 19.68
N VAL A 132 13.56 -1.54 19.59
CA VAL A 132 14.27 -2.82 19.42
C VAL A 132 14.74 -2.96 17.98
N MET A 133 13.86 -2.65 17.03
CA MET A 133 14.11 -2.87 15.60
C MET A 133 15.11 -1.93 14.97
N GLU A 134 15.18 -0.65 15.39
CA GLU A 134 16.08 0.32 14.76
C GLU A 134 17.56 -0.06 14.90
N SER A 135 17.87 -0.88 15.91
CA SER A 135 19.21 -1.42 16.18
C SER A 135 19.42 -2.84 15.65
N ASP A 136 18.37 -3.51 15.13
CA ASP A 136 18.47 -4.87 14.60
C ASP A 136 19.14 -4.84 13.22
N ALA A 137 20.28 -5.51 13.07
CA ALA A 137 20.98 -5.62 11.80
C ALA A 137 20.10 -6.23 10.68
N ARG A 138 19.12 -7.08 11.03
CA ARG A 138 18.14 -7.64 10.09
C ARG A 138 17.20 -6.59 9.54
N TRP A 139 16.87 -5.54 10.32
CA TRP A 139 16.07 -4.41 9.82
C TRP A 139 16.82 -3.69 8.71
N THR A 140 18.05 -3.26 8.97
CA THR A 140 18.89 -2.57 7.98
C THR A 140 19.10 -3.42 6.72
N ALA A 141 19.34 -4.72 6.89
CA ALA A 141 19.47 -5.65 5.76
C ALA A 141 18.16 -5.80 4.96
N ALA A 142 17.00 -5.84 5.62
CA ALA A 142 15.70 -5.93 4.96
C ALA A 142 15.35 -4.65 4.19
N VAL A 143 15.64 -3.47 4.74
CA VAL A 143 15.47 -2.18 4.06
C VAL A 143 16.34 -2.11 2.80
N ALA A 144 17.60 -2.53 2.89
CA ALA A 144 18.49 -2.60 1.73
C ALA A 144 17.98 -3.61 0.68
N PHE A 145 17.50 -4.77 1.12
CA PHE A 145 16.93 -5.79 0.25
C PHE A 145 15.68 -5.30 -0.48
N GLU A 146 14.77 -4.59 0.21
CA GLU A 146 13.58 -3.97 -0.41
C GLU A 146 13.98 -2.99 -1.52
N ARG A 147 14.96 -2.12 -1.26
CA ARG A 147 15.41 -1.15 -2.27
C ARG A 147 15.97 -1.82 -3.51
N THR A 148 16.90 -2.76 -3.34
CA THR A 148 17.48 -3.49 -4.48
C THR A 148 16.40 -4.27 -5.24
N ALA A 149 15.48 -4.92 -4.53
CA ALA A 149 14.37 -5.65 -5.15
C ALA A 149 13.46 -4.72 -5.96
N ALA A 150 13.17 -3.53 -5.44
CA ALA A 150 12.36 -2.52 -6.10
C ALA A 150 13.03 -1.90 -7.33
N ASP A 151 14.34 -1.67 -7.28
CA ASP A 151 15.12 -1.20 -8.43
C ASP A 151 15.13 -2.25 -9.57
N VAL A 152 15.34 -3.52 -9.21
CA VAL A 152 15.31 -4.64 -10.15
C VAL A 152 13.92 -4.83 -10.76
N ASP A 153 12.88 -4.82 -9.92
CA ASP A 153 11.48 -4.88 -10.34
C ASP A 153 11.13 -3.74 -11.31
N SER A 154 11.56 -2.51 -11.00
CA SER A 154 11.39 -1.36 -11.88
C SER A 154 12.03 -1.60 -13.24
N GLY A 155 13.26 -2.13 -13.27
CA GLY A 155 13.95 -2.49 -14.52
C GLY A 155 13.19 -3.55 -15.32
N CYS A 156 12.74 -4.62 -14.66
CA CYS A 156 12.03 -5.73 -15.31
C CYS A 156 10.61 -5.37 -15.75
N ARG A 157 9.92 -4.45 -15.07
CA ARG A 157 8.54 -4.04 -15.41
C ARG A 157 8.45 -2.80 -16.29
N SER A 158 9.50 -2.00 -16.45
CA SER A 158 9.43 -0.70 -17.15
C SER A 158 8.78 -0.79 -18.54
N ASP A 159 9.14 -1.80 -19.33
CA ASP A 159 8.60 -2.01 -20.67
C ASP A 159 7.13 -2.45 -20.67
N LEU A 160 6.73 -3.26 -19.69
CA LEU A 160 5.34 -3.65 -19.48
C LEU A 160 4.51 -2.45 -19.03
N HIS A 161 5.01 -1.70 -18.05
CA HIS A 161 4.38 -0.50 -17.52
C HIS A 161 4.17 0.53 -18.64
N THR A 162 5.21 0.87 -19.38
CA THR A 162 5.13 1.83 -20.51
C THR A 162 4.12 1.37 -21.55
N HIS A 163 4.12 0.07 -21.90
CA HIS A 163 3.18 -0.51 -22.86
C HIS A 163 1.72 -0.37 -22.39
N VAL A 164 1.43 -0.80 -21.15
CA VAL A 164 0.06 -0.75 -20.61
C VAL A 164 -0.39 0.70 -20.40
N MET A 165 0.47 1.57 -19.88
CA MET A 165 0.16 3.00 -19.70
C MET A 165 -0.13 3.70 -21.03
N SER A 166 0.60 3.36 -22.09
CA SER A 166 0.32 3.89 -23.44
C SER A 166 -1.00 3.36 -23.99
N ALA A 167 -1.29 2.07 -23.79
CA ALA A 167 -2.52 1.43 -24.25
C ALA A 167 -3.78 1.95 -23.51
N VAL A 168 -3.64 2.26 -22.21
CA VAL A 168 -4.76 2.70 -21.37
C VAL A 168 -5.09 4.18 -21.54
N GLN A 169 -4.14 5.00 -22.00
CA GLN A 169 -4.29 6.46 -22.08
C GLN A 169 -5.55 6.92 -22.84
N PRO A 170 -5.91 6.37 -24.02
CA PRO A 170 -7.12 6.78 -24.72
C PRO A 170 -8.40 6.39 -23.96
N GLU A 171 -8.40 5.25 -23.30
CA GLU A 171 -9.55 4.79 -22.50
C GLU A 171 -9.69 5.60 -21.22
N LEU A 172 -8.58 5.99 -20.59
CA LEU A 172 -8.57 6.87 -19.43
C LEU A 172 -9.10 8.26 -19.79
N ALA A 173 -8.74 8.81 -20.96
CA ALA A 173 -9.30 10.08 -21.43
C ALA A 173 -10.84 9.99 -21.57
N ARG A 174 -11.33 8.92 -22.21
CA ARG A 174 -12.78 8.67 -22.33
C ARG A 174 -13.47 8.45 -20.99
N PHE A 175 -12.80 7.78 -20.06
CA PHE A 175 -13.28 7.61 -18.69
C PHE A 175 -13.46 8.97 -18.00
N VAL A 176 -12.43 9.83 -18.05
CA VAL A 176 -12.50 11.18 -17.48
C VAL A 176 -13.61 12.01 -18.11
N GLU A 177 -13.77 11.96 -19.44
CA GLU A 177 -14.86 12.66 -20.14
C GLU A 177 -16.23 12.16 -19.71
N ARG A 178 -16.43 10.83 -19.69
CA ARG A 178 -17.71 10.19 -19.33
C ARG A 178 -18.11 10.47 -17.89
N HIS A 179 -17.14 10.47 -16.98
CA HIS A 179 -17.37 10.60 -15.53
C HIS A 179 -17.03 11.99 -14.99
N ALA A 180 -16.87 13.00 -15.85
CA ALA A 180 -16.40 14.34 -15.47
C ALA A 180 -17.18 14.96 -14.29
N ALA A 181 -18.51 14.83 -14.31
CA ALA A 181 -19.38 15.34 -13.25
C ALA A 181 -19.16 14.60 -11.92
N ALA A 182 -19.10 13.27 -11.94
CA ALA A 182 -18.87 12.45 -10.75
C ALA A 182 -17.47 12.69 -10.16
N ILE A 183 -16.45 12.82 -11.01
CA ILE A 183 -15.08 13.17 -10.59
C ILE A 183 -15.05 14.57 -9.95
N ALA A 184 -15.75 15.54 -10.52
CA ALA A 184 -15.83 16.89 -9.95
C ALA A 184 -16.52 16.88 -8.58
N GLU A 185 -17.56 16.08 -8.42
CA GLU A 185 -18.29 15.95 -7.17
C GLU A 185 -17.45 15.29 -6.07
N VAL A 186 -16.78 14.17 -6.38
CA VAL A 186 -15.83 13.53 -5.44
C VAL A 186 -14.73 14.52 -5.01
N ARG A 187 -14.22 15.34 -5.93
CA ARG A 187 -13.22 16.38 -5.61
C ARG A 187 -13.78 17.46 -4.67
N ARG A 188 -15.03 17.90 -4.90
CA ARG A 188 -15.72 18.88 -4.05
C ARG A 188 -15.88 18.34 -2.63
N GLN A 189 -16.42 17.14 -2.47
CA GLN A 189 -16.63 16.51 -1.16
C GLN A 189 -15.31 16.32 -0.40
N TRP A 190 -14.24 15.88 -1.06
CA TRP A 190 -12.92 15.81 -0.44
C TRP A 190 -12.41 17.17 0.05
N SER A 191 -12.68 18.25 -0.69
CA SER A 191 -12.32 19.60 -0.29
C SER A 191 -13.08 20.03 0.98
N GLU A 192 -14.36 19.67 1.08
CA GLU A 192 -15.21 19.99 2.23
C GLU A 192 -14.80 19.21 3.49
N TYR A 193 -14.49 17.93 3.35
CA TYR A 193 -13.96 17.12 4.44
C TYR A 193 -12.64 17.69 4.98
N ARG A 194 -11.72 18.08 4.10
CA ARG A 194 -10.46 18.74 4.52
C ARG A 194 -10.69 20.06 5.22
N ALA A 195 -11.62 20.89 4.74
CA ALA A 195 -11.95 22.17 5.37
C ALA A 195 -12.63 22.01 6.75
N THR A 196 -13.26 20.87 6.99
CA THR A 196 -13.88 20.52 8.28
C THR A 196 -12.85 19.96 9.25
N ALA A 197 -11.86 19.20 8.77
CA ALA A 197 -10.80 18.60 9.58
C ALA A 197 -9.73 19.61 10.08
N THR A 198 -9.67 20.83 9.52
CA THR A 198 -8.75 21.89 9.94
C THR A 198 -9.36 22.92 10.90
N LYS A 199 -10.61 22.70 11.33
CA LYS A 199 -11.27 23.47 12.40
C LYS A 199 -11.12 22.75 13.74
#